data_AF-A0A936SPV6-F1
#
_entry.id   AF-A0A936SPV6-F1
#
_cell.length_a   1.000
_cell.length_b   1.000
_cell.length_c   1.000
_cell.angle_alpha   90.00
_cell.angle_beta   90.00
_cell.angle_gamma   90.00
#
_symmetry.space_group_name_H-M   'P 1'
#
loop_
_entity.id
_entity.type
_entity.pdbx_description
1 polymer ?
#
loop_
_entity_poly.entity_id
_entity_poly.type
_entity_poly.pdbx_seq_one_letter_code
_entity_poly.pdbx_strand_id
1 'polypeptide(L)'
;MGELFPILAGLAIGLVVLRIARPQLRAVALIVLSALAGATASLISGELFISWDFLFFDIPLVFAAAVALVVVVSWWRRRAAAVR
;
A
#
# COMPACT_ATOMS: atom_id res chain seq x y z
N MET A 1 -15.85 -8.99 3.85
CA MET A 1 -14.60 -9.70 3.48
C MET A 1 -13.80 -9.00 2.36
N GLY A 2 -14.41 -8.12 1.54
CA GLY A 2 -13.72 -7.45 0.42
C GLY A 2 -12.57 -6.53 0.82
N GLU A 3 -12.66 -5.83 1.95
CA GLU A 3 -11.68 -4.83 2.41
C GLU A 3 -10.35 -5.43 2.90
N LEU A 4 -10.33 -6.73 3.26
CA LEU A 4 -9.12 -7.40 3.73
C LEU A 4 -8.06 -7.52 2.63
N PHE A 5 -8.49 -7.71 1.38
CA PHE A 5 -7.58 -7.87 0.26
C PHE A 5 -6.80 -6.57 -0.03
N PRO A 6 -7.44 -5.40 -0.19
CA PRO A 6 -6.76 -4.10 -0.31
C PRO A 6 -5.76 -3.84 0.82
N ILE A 7 -6.14 -4.15 2.08
CA ILE A 7 -5.28 -3.93 3.24
C ILE A 7 -4.03 -4.82 3.15
N LEU A 8 -4.20 -6.13 2.92
CA LEU A 8 -3.07 -7.06 2.81
C LEU A 8 -2.16 -6.72 1.63
N ALA A 9 -2.73 -6.31 0.49
CA ALA A 9 -1.98 -5.84 -0.66
C ALA A 9 -1.14 -4.59 -0.31
N GLY A 10 -1.74 -3.62 0.38
CA GLY A 10 -1.04 -2.43 0.86
C GLY A 10 0.11 -2.76 1.80
N LEU A 11 -0.11 -3.66 2.77
CA LEU A 11 0.96 -4.11 3.66
C LEU A 11 2.10 -4.80 2.89
N ALA A 12 1.79 -5.67 1.94
CA ALA A 12 2.80 -6.31 1.10
C ALA A 12 3.62 -5.28 0.29
N ILE A 13 2.95 -4.30 -0.32
CA ILE A 13 3.60 -3.19 -1.03
C ILE A 13 4.51 -2.41 -0.08
N GLY A 14 4.05 -2.08 1.11
CA GLY A 14 4.85 -1.39 2.13
C GLY A 14 6.17 -2.12 2.44
N LEU A 15 6.13 -3.46 2.59
CA LEU A 15 7.34 -4.27 2.81
C LEU A 15 8.28 -4.28 1.62
N VAL A 16 7.74 -4.43 0.41
CA VAL A 16 8.53 -4.45 -0.84
C VAL A 16 9.23 -3.11 -1.02
N VAL A 17 8.51 -2.02 -0.84
CA VAL A 17 9.00 -0.67 -1.11
C VAL A 17 10.03 -0.22 -0.07
N LEU A 18 10.01 -0.76 1.15
CA LEU A 18 11.08 -0.58 2.14
C LEU A 18 12.45 -1.12 1.68
N ARG A 19 12.50 -1.97 0.65
CA ARG A 19 13.77 -2.44 0.04
C ARG A 19 14.37 -1.42 -0.93
N ILE A 20 13.62 -0.38 -1.31
CA ILE A 20 14.07 0.65 -2.23
C ILE A 20 14.80 1.74 -1.45
N ALA A 21 16.12 1.84 -1.64
CA ALA A 21 16.96 2.81 -0.94
C ALA A 21 16.70 4.27 -1.37
N ARG A 22 16.40 4.49 -2.66
CA ARG A 22 16.18 5.85 -3.20
C ARG A 22 14.76 6.35 -2.83
N PRO A 23 14.61 7.45 -2.09
CA PRO A 23 13.31 7.91 -1.59
C PRO A 23 12.35 8.33 -2.72
N GLN A 24 12.87 8.87 -3.82
CA GLN A 24 12.07 9.23 -4.99
C GLN A 24 11.46 7.99 -5.67
N LEU A 25 12.29 6.98 -5.96
CA LEU A 25 11.81 5.70 -6.51
C LEU A 25 10.85 5.00 -5.54
N ARG A 26 11.09 5.14 -4.24
CA ARG A 26 10.21 4.62 -3.20
C ARG A 26 8.81 5.25 -3.26
N ALA A 27 8.75 6.58 -3.40
CA ALA A 27 7.48 7.30 -3.52
C ALA A 27 6.74 6.94 -4.81
N VAL A 28 7.44 6.89 -5.94
CA VAL A 28 6.87 6.46 -7.23
C VAL A 28 6.35 5.03 -7.14
N ALA A 29 7.12 4.10 -6.57
CA ALA A 29 6.69 2.72 -6.38
C ALA A 29 5.47 2.61 -5.47
N LEU A 30 5.38 3.38 -4.38
CA LEU A 30 4.18 3.41 -3.53
C LEU A 30 2.94 3.81 -4.32
N ILE A 31 3.01 4.89 -5.09
CA ILE A 31 1.87 5.41 -5.86
C ILE A 31 1.46 4.39 -6.92
N VAL A 32 2.41 3.94 -7.75
CA VAL A 32 2.13 3.05 -8.88
C VAL A 32 1.62 1.69 -8.40
N LEU A 33 2.28 1.06 -7.43
CA LEU A 33 1.87 -0.25 -6.94
C LEU A 33 0.51 -0.18 -6.23
N SER A 34 0.22 0.90 -5.50
CA SER A 34 -1.07 1.04 -4.81
C SER A 34 -2.21 1.25 -5.80
N ALA A 35 -2.00 2.06 -6.84
CA ALA A 35 -2.99 2.25 -7.90
C ALA A 35 -3.27 0.94 -8.65
N LEU A 36 -2.21 0.20 -9.02
CA LEU A 36 -2.35 -1.09 -9.71
C LEU A 36 -3.05 -2.13 -8.83
N ALA A 37 -2.66 -2.25 -7.56
CA ALA A 37 -3.25 -3.24 -6.65
C ALA A 37 -4.70 -2.89 -6.28
N GLY A 38 -5.02 -1.62 -6.04
CA GLY A 38 -6.40 -1.16 -5.78
C GLY A 38 -7.31 -1.37 -6.99
N ALA A 39 -6.85 -1.05 -8.20
CA ALA A 39 -7.59 -1.33 -9.42
C ALA A 39 -7.79 -2.84 -9.66
N THR A 40 -6.75 -3.64 -9.39
CA THR A 40 -6.84 -5.11 -9.51
C THR A 40 -7.79 -5.71 -8.48
N ALA A 41 -7.81 -5.19 -7.24
CA ALA A 41 -8.75 -5.59 -6.19
C ALA A 41 -10.19 -5.40 -6.66
N SER A 42 -10.50 -4.18 -7.10
CA SER A 42 -11.84 -3.79 -7.54
C SER A 42 -12.28 -4.51 -8.84
N LEU A 43 -11.33 -4.92 -9.67
CA LEU A 43 -11.59 -5.75 -10.86
C LEU A 43 -11.93 -7.20 -10.47
N ILE A 44 -11.16 -7.80 -9.55
CA ILE A 44 -11.34 -9.19 -9.11
C ILE A 44 -12.63 -9.35 -8.28
N SER A 45 -12.98 -8.35 -7.48
CA SER A 45 -14.25 -8.33 -6.73
C SER A 45 -15.48 -8.17 -7.62
N GLY A 46 -15.28 -7.77 -8.89
CA GLY A 46 -16.34 -7.46 -9.84
C GLY A 46 -16.98 -6.09 -9.61
N GLU A 47 -16.45 -5.31 -8.68
CA GLU A 47 -17.00 -4.01 -8.28
C GLU A 47 -16.85 -2.93 -9.37
N LEU A 48 -15.80 -3.03 -10.20
CA LEU A 48 -15.66 -2.16 -11.39
C LEU A 48 -16.83 -2.27 -12.38
N PHE A 49 -17.51 -3.43 -12.42
CA PHE A 49 -18.68 -3.62 -13.29
C PHE A 49 -19.95 -3.00 -12.69
N ILE A 50 -19.91 -2.59 -11.42
CA ILE A 50 -21.00 -1.94 -10.69
C ILE A 50 -20.82 -0.42 -10.72
N SER A 51 -19.66 0.07 -10.28
CA SER A 51 -19.32 1.50 -10.32
C SER A 51 -17.80 1.73 -10.37
N TRP A 52 -17.40 2.86 -10.93
CA TRP A 52 -16.01 3.34 -10.85
C TRP A 52 -15.65 3.89 -9.46
N ASP A 53 -16.65 4.15 -8.61
CA ASP A 53 -16.45 4.73 -7.28
C ASP A 53 -15.59 3.84 -6.37
N PHE A 54 -15.64 2.51 -6.58
CA PHE A 54 -14.85 1.56 -5.81
C PHE A 54 -13.34 1.78 -5.94
N LEU A 55 -12.86 2.34 -7.05
CA LEU A 55 -11.46 2.74 -7.20
C LEU A 55 -11.05 3.83 -6.20
N PHE A 56 -11.97 4.76 -5.88
CA PHE A 56 -11.73 5.82 -4.90
C PHE A 56 -11.66 5.30 -3.47
N PHE A 57 -12.13 4.08 -3.20
CA PHE A 57 -11.99 3.44 -1.91
C PHE A 57 -10.77 2.52 -1.87
N ASP A 58 -10.63 1.63 -2.86
CA ASP A 58 -9.58 0.62 -2.87
C ASP A 58 -8.18 1.20 -3.04
N ILE A 59 -7.99 2.16 -3.95
CA ILE A 59 -6.65 2.73 -4.18
C ILE A 59 -6.15 3.48 -2.94
N PRO A 60 -6.94 4.39 -2.33
CA PRO A 60 -6.52 5.07 -1.10
C PRO A 60 -6.34 4.12 0.08
N LEU A 61 -7.16 3.06 0.19
CA LEU A 61 -7.03 2.08 1.25
C LEU A 61 -5.71 1.28 1.14
N VAL A 62 -5.38 0.79 -0.06
CA VAL A 62 -4.09 0.12 -0.34
C VAL A 62 -2.93 1.07 -0.03
N PHE A 63 -3.02 2.32 -0.51
CA PHE A 63 -1.98 3.32 -0.30
C PHE A 63 -1.78 3.65 1.18
N ALA A 64 -2.86 3.88 1.92
CA ALA A 64 -2.82 4.19 3.35
C ALA A 64 -2.21 3.05 4.15
N ALA A 65 -2.58 1.80 3.86
CA ALA A 65 -2.00 0.62 4.50
C ALA A 65 -0.49 0.50 4.20
N ALA A 66 -0.08 0.73 2.95
CA ALA A 66 1.33 0.72 2.57
C ALA A 66 2.15 1.81 3.27
N VAL A 67 1.63 3.05 3.30
CA VAL A 67 2.27 4.18 3.98
C VAL A 67 2.37 3.93 5.48
N ALA A 68 1.29 3.47 6.12
CA ALA A 68 1.28 3.16 7.54
C ALA A 68 2.37 2.16 7.90
N LEU A 69 2.51 1.09 7.11
CA LEU A 69 3.56 0.10 7.34
C LEU A 69 4.96 0.69 7.15
N VAL A 70 5.19 1.46 6.08
CA VAL A 70 6.48 2.12 5.84
C VAL A 70 6.86 3.03 7.01
N VAL A 71 5.91 3.82 7.52
CA VAL A 71 6.13 4.73 8.65
C VAL A 71 6.44 3.95 9.92
N VAL A 72 5.63 2.95 10.26
CA VAL A 72 5.79 2.14 11.48
C VAL A 72 7.13 1.41 11.47
N VAL A 73 7.47 0.72 10.38
CA VAL A 73 8.73 -0.01 10.28
C VAL A 73 9.93 0.94 10.28
N SER A 74 9.85 2.07 9.58
CA SER A 74 10.94 3.06 9.57
C SER A 74 11.16 3.69 10.95
N TRP A 75 10.07 3.96 11.68
CA TRP A 75 10.13 4.46 13.05
C TRP A 75 10.70 3.42 14.02
N TRP A 76 10.28 2.16 13.91
CA TRP A 76 10.79 1.09 14.74
C TRP A 76 12.29 0.84 14.50
N ARG A 77 12.74 0.82 13.24
CA ARG A 77 14.17 0.69 12.90
C ARG A 77 15.02 1.81 13.48
N ARG A 78 14.53 3.06 13.44
CA ARG A 78 15.21 4.21 14.05
C ARG A 78 15.32 4.08 15.57
N ARG A 79 14.26 3.63 16.24
CA ARG A 79 14.27 3.40 17.69
C ARG A 79 15.19 2.26 18.10
N ALA A 80 15.16 1.13 17.38
CA ALA A 80 16.02 0.00 17.66
C ALA A 80 17.52 0.32 17.49
N ALA A 81 17.85 1.22 16.55
CA ALA A 81 19.22 1.70 16.36
C ALA A 81 19.68 2.66 17.47
N ALA A 82 18.77 3.41 18.12
CA ALA A 82 19.09 4.34 19.20
C ALA A 82 19.26 3.67 20.58
N VAL A 83 18.82 2.42 20.72
CA VAL A 83 18.95 1.61 21.95
C VAL A 83 20.22 0.75 21.95
N ARG A 84 20.92 0.65 20.80
CA ARG A 84 22.24 0.01 20.68
C ARG A 84 23.35 1.04 20.81
#